data_AF-A0A964ZJR1-F1
#
_entry.id   AF-A0A964ZJR1-F1
#
_cell.length_a   1.000
_cell.length_b   1.000
_cell.length_c   1.000
_cell.angle_alpha   90.00
_cell.angle_beta   90.00
_cell.angle_gamma   90.00
#
_symmetry.space_group_name_H-M   'P 1'
#
loop_
_entity.id
_entity.type
_entity.pdbx_description
1 polymer ?
#
loop_
_entity_poly.entity_id
_entity_poly.type
_entity_poly.pdbx_seq_one_letter_code
_entity_poly.pdbx_strand_id
1 'polypeptide(L)'
;RFDATLSLKWNLTELTKTDFNRQRARHRLAQTQYALHELRGKLAFGVQEGKDMVLHGREQIGLATTQIKDSSESYRLSDRRLEDGVPGASATDVMMAIRGMEQAYYNHLLAISAHNKAQIRLVLLLGTGPTSSKVVPSGGADSGSVLPSPQEMKLPNKNQPK
;
A
#
# COMPACT_ATOMS: atom_id res chain seq x y z
N ARG A 1 59.96 -28.71 32.71
CA ARG A 1 60.04 -27.35 32.11
C ARG A 1 59.37 -27.26 30.72
N PHE A 2 58.56 -28.24 30.32
CA PHE A 2 57.76 -28.20 29.08
C PHE A 2 56.36 -27.59 29.27
N ASP A 3 55.84 -27.51 30.50
CA ASP A 3 54.52 -26.90 30.75
C ASP A 3 54.48 -25.40 30.45
N ALA A 4 55.53 -24.66 30.82
CA ALA A 4 55.56 -23.21 30.65
C ALA A 4 55.46 -22.78 29.17
N THR A 5 56.06 -23.54 28.25
CA THR A 5 56.01 -23.24 26.81
C THR A 5 54.65 -23.59 26.20
N LEU A 6 53.96 -24.62 26.71
CA LEU A 6 52.61 -24.98 26.29
C LEU A 6 51.58 -23.94 26.76
N SER A 7 51.69 -23.49 28.01
CA SER A 7 50.83 -22.42 28.56
C SER A 7 51.04 -21.09 27.84
N LEU A 8 52.30 -20.76 27.47
CA LEU A 8 52.59 -19.56 26.69
C LEU A 8 51.95 -19.64 25.30
N LYS A 9 52.13 -20.76 24.59
CA LYS A 9 51.58 -20.98 23.25
C LYS A 9 50.05 -20.96 23.24
N TRP A 10 49.40 -21.46 24.29
CA TRP A 10 47.95 -21.39 24.44
C TRP A 10 47.45 -19.96 24.64
N ASN A 11 48.10 -19.21 25.54
CA ASN A 11 47.75 -17.81 25.84
C ASN A 11 47.98 -16.88 24.63
N LEU A 12 49.07 -17.07 23.87
CA LEU A 12 49.34 -16.36 22.60
C LEU A 12 48.30 -16.64 21.50
N THR A 13 47.81 -17.88 21.45
CA THR A 13 46.75 -18.26 20.50
C THR A 13 45.40 -17.69 20.94
N GLU A 14 45.13 -17.60 22.24
CA GLU A 14 43.92 -16.96 22.77
C GLU A 14 43.95 -15.43 22.58
N LEU A 15 45.07 -14.76 22.83
CA LEU A 15 45.23 -13.32 22.56
C LEU A 15 44.94 -12.98 21.10
N THR A 16 45.56 -13.70 20.15
CA THR A 16 45.31 -13.50 18.72
C THR A 16 43.87 -13.86 18.30
N LYS A 17 43.26 -14.88 18.91
CA LYS A 17 41.83 -15.22 18.70
C LYS A 17 40.89 -14.16 19.27
N THR A 18 41.21 -13.52 20.40
CA THR A 18 40.37 -12.46 20.98
C THR A 18 40.33 -11.22 20.10
N ASP A 19 41.48 -10.81 19.54
CA ASP A 19 41.55 -9.69 18.60
C ASP A 19 40.81 -10.00 17.30
N PHE A 20 40.99 -11.21 16.76
CA PHE A 20 40.26 -11.65 15.57
C PHE A 20 38.73 -11.69 15.81
N ASN A 21 38.29 -12.21 16.96
CA ASN A 21 36.88 -12.23 17.33
C ASN A 21 36.31 -10.82 17.52
N ARG A 22 37.10 -9.90 18.09
CA ARG A 22 36.72 -8.48 18.25
C ARG A 22 36.62 -7.77 16.90
N GLN A 23 37.57 -8.01 15.99
CA GLN A 23 37.50 -7.51 14.62
C GLN A 23 36.29 -8.07 13.89
N ARG A 24 36.02 -9.38 14.00
CA ARG A 24 34.82 -10.02 13.42
C ARG A 24 33.52 -9.43 13.98
N ALA A 25 33.46 -9.16 15.29
CA ALA A 25 32.33 -8.49 15.91
C ALA A 25 32.14 -7.06 15.39
N ARG A 26 33.24 -6.30 15.22
CA ARG A 26 33.21 -4.95 14.62
C ARG A 26 32.73 -4.97 13.17
N HIS A 27 33.19 -5.92 12.36
CA HIS A 27 32.73 -6.07 10.97
C HIS A 27 31.24 -6.42 10.91
N ARG A 28 30.75 -7.31 11.78
CA ARG A 28 29.32 -7.63 11.87
C ARG A 28 28.49 -6.41 12.26
N LEU A 29 28.97 -5.61 13.21
CA LEU A 29 28.31 -4.37 13.62
C LEU A 29 28.26 -3.36 12.47
N ALA A 30 29.38 -3.17 11.76
CA ALA A 30 29.40 -2.30 10.58
C ALA A 30 28.43 -2.82 9.49
N GLN A 31 28.40 -4.13 9.23
CA GLN A 31 27.48 -4.74 8.28
C GLN A 31 26.01 -4.52 8.66
N THR A 32 25.64 -4.64 9.93
CA THR A 32 24.25 -4.40 10.36
C THR A 32 23.86 -2.93 10.24
N GLN A 33 24.80 -2.00 10.47
CA GLN A 33 24.55 -0.58 10.26
C GLN A 33 24.29 -0.25 8.79
N TYR A 34 25.10 -0.81 7.88
CA TYR A 34 24.86 -0.65 6.44
C TYR A 34 23.54 -1.26 6.00
N ALA A 35 23.24 -2.48 6.46
CA ALA A 35 21.96 -3.14 6.17
C ALA A 35 20.76 -2.32 6.68
N LEU A 36 20.87 -1.73 7.88
CA LEU A 36 19.82 -0.88 8.43
C LEU A 36 19.65 0.41 7.62
N HIS A 37 20.74 1.04 7.17
CA HIS A 37 20.67 2.20 6.29
C HIS A 37 20.00 1.85 4.94
N GLU A 38 20.36 0.71 4.36
CA GLU A 38 19.77 0.21 3.12
C GLU A 38 18.26 -0.07 3.28
N LEU A 39 17.85 -0.72 4.37
CA LEU A 39 16.45 -0.98 4.67
C LEU A 39 15.65 0.32 4.82
N ARG A 40 16.21 1.34 5.48
CA ARG A 40 15.59 2.67 5.57
C ARG A 40 15.45 3.31 4.20
N GLY A 41 16.48 3.24 3.36
CA GLY A 41 16.43 3.75 1.99
C GLY A 41 15.36 3.07 1.16
N LYS A 42 15.28 1.73 1.20
CA LYS A 42 14.25 0.94 0.50
C LYS A 42 12.85 1.25 0.98
N LEU A 43 12.65 1.42 2.30
CA LEU A 43 11.36 1.79 2.87
C LEU A 43 10.93 3.19 2.42
N ALA A 44 11.83 4.18 2.51
CA ALA A 44 11.55 5.55 2.09
C ALA A 44 11.21 5.61 0.59
N PHE A 45 12.00 4.94 -0.25
CA PHE A 45 11.72 4.83 -1.68
C PHE A 45 10.38 4.15 -1.95
N GLY A 46 10.08 3.03 -1.27
CA GLY A 46 8.81 2.34 -1.41
C GLY A 46 7.61 3.20 -1.03
N VAL A 47 7.72 4.00 0.03
CA VAL A 47 6.64 4.92 0.46
C VAL A 47 6.44 6.04 -0.57
N GLN A 48 7.52 6.60 -1.11
CA GLN A 48 7.45 7.59 -2.18
C GLN A 48 6.79 7.01 -3.44
N GLU A 49 7.25 5.85 -3.90
CA GLU A 49 6.68 5.13 -5.04
C GLU A 49 5.19 4.81 -4.81
N GLY A 50 4.83 4.34 -3.61
CA GLY A 50 3.45 4.06 -3.25
C GLY A 50 2.56 5.31 -3.33
N LYS A 51 3.05 6.45 -2.84
CA LYS A 51 2.35 7.74 -2.93
C LYS A 51 2.18 8.18 -4.39
N ASP A 52 3.23 8.09 -5.19
CA ASP A 52 3.20 8.50 -6.60
C ASP A 52 2.23 7.63 -7.40
N MET A 53 2.19 6.32 -7.14
CA MET A 53 1.21 5.43 -7.76
C MET A 53 -0.24 5.75 -7.37
N VAL A 54 -0.50 6.18 -6.13
CA VAL A 54 -1.85 6.60 -5.71
C VAL A 54 -2.27 7.87 -6.45
N LEU A 55 -1.37 8.85 -6.56
CA LEU A 55 -1.63 10.09 -7.30
C LEU A 55 -1.86 9.81 -8.78
N HIS A 56 -0.97 9.04 -9.40
CA HIS A 56 -1.09 8.67 -10.81
C HIS A 56 -2.34 7.83 -11.08
N GLY A 57 -2.68 6.90 -10.18
CA GLY A 57 -3.92 6.12 -10.27
C GLY A 57 -5.18 7.01 -10.24
N ARG A 58 -5.17 8.10 -9.44
CA ARG A 58 -6.27 9.06 -9.42
C ARG A 58 -6.42 9.81 -10.73
N GLU A 59 -5.30 10.23 -11.33
CA GLU A 59 -5.29 10.87 -12.65
C GLU A 59 -5.79 9.92 -13.73
N GLN A 60 -5.33 8.66 -13.72
CA GLN A 60 -5.78 7.64 -14.66
C GLN A 60 -7.29 7.38 -14.57
N ILE A 61 -7.87 7.36 -13.36
CA ILE A 61 -9.33 7.25 -13.20
C ILE A 61 -10.03 8.43 -13.90
N GLY A 62 -9.56 9.67 -13.67
CA GLY A 62 -10.13 10.86 -14.31
C GLY A 62 -10.04 10.83 -15.84
N LEU A 63 -8.90 10.39 -16.38
CA LEU A 63 -8.71 10.21 -17.82
C LEU A 63 -9.65 9.12 -18.38
N ALA A 64 -9.77 7.99 -17.70
CA ALA A 64 -10.66 6.91 -18.12
C ALA A 64 -12.14 7.31 -18.08
N THR A 65 -12.56 8.09 -17.08
CA THR A 65 -13.93 8.65 -17.03
C THR A 65 -14.19 9.58 -18.21
N THR A 66 -13.20 10.42 -18.57
CA THR A 66 -13.31 11.29 -19.75
C THR A 66 -13.41 10.46 -21.03
N GLN A 67 -12.60 9.41 -21.15
CA GLN A 67 -12.64 8.49 -22.28
C GLN A 67 -14.00 7.79 -22.43
N ILE A 68 -14.65 7.42 -21.32
CA ILE A 68 -16.03 6.86 -21.35
C ILE A 68 -17.00 7.89 -21.91
N LYS A 69 -16.92 9.14 -21.45
CA LYS A 69 -17.80 10.22 -21.92
C LYS A 69 -17.63 10.46 -23.43
N ASP A 70 -16.39 10.58 -23.89
CA ASP A 70 -16.09 10.83 -25.30
C ASP A 70 -16.53 9.65 -26.19
N SER A 71 -16.30 8.42 -25.72
CA SER A 71 -16.72 7.21 -26.44
C SER A 71 -18.24 7.05 -26.47
N SER A 72 -18.94 7.44 -25.40
CA SER A 72 -20.40 7.44 -25.33
C SER A 72 -21.01 8.48 -26.28
N GLU A 73 -20.44 9.68 -26.35
CA GLU A 73 -20.87 10.69 -27.33
C GLU A 73 -20.58 10.26 -28.76
N SER A 74 -19.43 9.61 -29.01
CA SER A 74 -19.11 9.05 -30.31
C SER A 74 -20.11 7.97 -30.74
N TYR A 75 -20.51 7.09 -29.82
CA TYR A 75 -21.57 6.11 -30.08
C TYR A 75 -22.89 6.79 -30.41
N ARG A 76 -23.32 7.74 -29.59
CA ARG A 76 -24.58 8.48 -29.80
C ARG A 76 -24.61 9.22 -31.14
N LEU A 77 -23.48 9.80 -31.55
CA LEU A 77 -23.35 10.48 -32.83
C LEU A 77 -23.42 9.50 -34.01
N SER A 78 -22.73 8.37 -33.91
CA SER A 78 -22.76 7.32 -34.94
C SER A 78 -24.15 6.70 -35.09
N ASP A 79 -24.83 6.45 -33.98
CA ASP A 79 -26.18 5.90 -33.94
C ASP A 79 -27.18 6.85 -34.60
N ARG A 80 -27.16 8.14 -34.21
CA ARG A 80 -28.00 9.17 -34.84
C ARG A 80 -27.74 9.31 -36.34
N ARG A 81 -26.48 9.26 -36.78
CA ARG A 81 -26.15 9.34 -38.22
C ARG A 81 -26.73 8.16 -39.01
N LEU A 82 -26.79 6.98 -38.39
CA LEU A 82 -27.38 5.79 -38.96
C LEU A 82 -28.90 5.91 -39.03
N GLU A 83 -29.55 6.40 -37.97
CA GLU A 83 -30.99 6.66 -37.92
C GLU A 83 -31.44 7.72 -38.94
N ASP A 84 -30.69 8.81 -39.06
CA ASP A 84 -30.96 9.92 -39.99
C ASP A 84 -30.65 9.55 -41.47
N GLY A 85 -30.12 8.34 -41.72
CA GLY A 85 -29.83 7.85 -43.07
C GLY A 85 -28.79 8.69 -43.82
N VAL A 86 -27.84 9.30 -43.10
CA VAL A 86 -26.82 10.17 -43.68
C VAL A 86 -25.94 9.37 -44.66
N PRO A 87 -25.69 9.86 -45.89
CA PRO A 87 -24.85 9.15 -46.85
C PRO A 87 -23.44 8.95 -46.30
N GLY A 88 -23.04 7.68 -46.18
CA GLY A 88 -21.77 7.26 -45.58
C GLY A 88 -21.86 6.76 -44.14
N ALA A 89 -23.03 6.83 -43.50
CA ALA A 89 -23.27 6.19 -42.21
C ALA A 89 -23.33 4.66 -42.38
N SER A 90 -22.48 3.94 -41.64
CA SER A 90 -22.41 2.48 -41.68
C SER A 90 -22.68 1.86 -40.32
N ALA A 91 -23.35 0.71 -40.31
CA ALA A 91 -23.51 -0.11 -39.11
C ALA A 91 -22.15 -0.49 -38.49
N THR A 92 -21.09 -0.57 -39.30
CA THR A 92 -19.73 -0.82 -38.82
C THR A 92 -19.23 0.30 -37.90
N ASP A 93 -19.60 1.57 -38.15
CA ASP A 93 -19.17 2.70 -37.33
C ASP A 93 -19.81 2.66 -35.94
N VAL A 94 -21.08 2.23 -35.87
CA VAL A 94 -21.78 2.00 -34.60
C VAL A 94 -21.11 0.87 -33.82
N MET A 95 -20.80 -0.26 -34.48
CA MET A 95 -20.11 -1.38 -33.84
C MET A 95 -18.71 -1.00 -33.33
N MET A 96 -17.96 -0.20 -34.09
CA MET A 96 -16.66 0.31 -33.65
C MET A 96 -16.78 1.24 -32.45
N ALA A 97 -17.82 2.09 -32.42
CA ALA A 97 -18.09 2.96 -31.28
C ALA A 97 -18.48 2.16 -30.02
N ILE A 98 -19.30 1.11 -30.16
CA ILE A 98 -19.63 0.20 -29.05
C ILE A 98 -18.36 -0.44 -28.49
N ARG A 99 -17.51 -1.00 -29.36
CA ARG A 99 -16.23 -1.58 -28.94
C ARG A 99 -15.33 -0.56 -28.24
N GLY A 100 -15.27 0.66 -28.74
CA GLY A 100 -14.52 1.76 -28.12
C GLY A 100 -15.03 2.08 -26.71
N MET A 101 -16.36 2.11 -26.55
CA MET A 101 -17.01 2.31 -25.26
C MET A 101 -16.69 1.17 -24.27
N GLU A 102 -16.79 -0.08 -24.69
CA GLU A 102 -16.42 -1.25 -23.87
C GLU A 102 -14.96 -1.19 -23.41
N GLN A 103 -14.06 -0.82 -24.33
CA GLN A 103 -12.64 -0.67 -24.01
C GLN A 103 -12.41 0.46 -23.00
N ALA A 104 -13.14 1.58 -23.11
CA ALA A 104 -13.08 2.66 -22.13
C ALA A 104 -13.56 2.22 -20.74
N TYR A 105 -14.65 1.44 -20.67
CA TYR A 105 -15.12 0.86 -19.40
C TYR A 105 -14.11 -0.10 -18.77
N TYR A 106 -13.49 -0.95 -19.59
CA TYR A 106 -12.45 -1.86 -19.13
C TYR A 106 -11.25 -1.09 -18.55
N ASN A 107 -10.78 -0.05 -19.25
CA ASN A 107 -9.69 0.80 -18.79
C ASN A 107 -10.01 1.50 -17.46
N HIS A 108 -11.25 1.95 -17.28
CA HIS A 108 -11.71 2.55 -16.04
C HIS A 108 -11.68 1.55 -14.86
N LEU A 109 -12.14 0.32 -15.07
CA LEU A 109 -12.06 -0.73 -14.05
C LEU A 109 -10.61 -1.06 -13.68
N LEU A 110 -9.73 -1.14 -14.68
CA LEU A 110 -8.29 -1.32 -14.44
C LEU A 110 -7.71 -0.18 -13.59
N ALA A 111 -8.03 1.07 -13.93
CA ALA A 111 -7.55 2.24 -13.19
C ALA A 111 -8.01 2.22 -11.71
N ILE A 112 -9.27 1.85 -11.45
CA ILE A 112 -9.76 1.68 -10.07
C ILE A 112 -9.00 0.57 -9.35
N SER A 113 -8.84 -0.59 -9.98
CA SER A 113 -8.15 -1.73 -9.36
C SER A 113 -6.69 -1.40 -9.04
N ALA A 114 -6.01 -0.68 -9.93
CA ALA A 114 -4.63 -0.23 -9.76
C ALA A 114 -4.51 0.80 -8.62
N HIS A 115 -5.44 1.75 -8.55
CA HIS A 115 -5.50 2.73 -7.47
C HIS A 115 -5.71 2.05 -6.10
N ASN A 116 -6.65 1.11 -6.01
CA ASN A 116 -6.92 0.36 -4.78
C ASN A 116 -5.68 -0.46 -4.35
N LYS A 117 -5.01 -1.11 -5.29
CA LYS A 117 -3.76 -1.84 -5.03
C LYS A 117 -2.66 -0.91 -4.52
N ALA A 118 -2.53 0.28 -5.09
CA ALA A 118 -1.56 1.29 -4.65
C ALA A 118 -1.85 1.80 -3.23
N GLN A 119 -3.12 2.04 -2.90
CA GLN A 119 -3.54 2.43 -1.54
C GLN A 119 -3.16 1.36 -0.51
N ILE A 120 -3.45 0.08 -0.80
CA ILE A 120 -3.11 -1.04 0.09
C ILE A 120 -1.58 -1.14 0.25
N ARG A 121 -0.81 -1.01 -0.83
CA ARG A 121 0.66 -1.03 -0.77
C ARG A 121 1.20 0.09 0.10
N LEU A 122 0.65 1.30 0.00
CA LEU A 122 1.07 2.44 0.82
C LEU A 122 0.75 2.22 2.30
N VAL A 123 -0.46 1.74 2.61
CA VAL A 123 -0.89 1.40 3.98
C VAL A 123 0.05 0.34 4.59
N LEU A 124 0.38 -0.71 3.83
CA LEU A 124 1.32 -1.75 4.25
C LEU A 124 2.72 -1.20 4.54
N LEU A 125 3.24 -0.31 3.69
CA LEU A 125 4.57 0.31 3.86
C LEU A 125 4.63 1.29 5.03
N LEU A 126 3.51 1.93 5.37
CA LEU A 126 3.39 2.79 6.54
C LEU A 126 3.32 2.00 7.87
N GLY A 127 3.26 0.66 7.81
CA GLY A 127 3.27 -0.22 8.98
C GLY A 127 1.94 -0.29 9.73
N THR A 128 0.96 0.52 9.33
CA THR A 128 -0.44 0.32 9.69
C THR A 128 -0.95 -0.82 8.81
N GLY A 129 -0.94 -2.06 9.30
CA GLY A 129 -1.66 -3.14 8.62
C GLY A 129 -3.14 -2.78 8.37
N PRO A 130 -3.93 -3.63 7.71
CA PRO A 130 -5.36 -3.42 7.53
C PRO A 130 -6.12 -3.58 8.87
N THR A 131 -5.87 -2.69 9.82
CA THR A 131 -6.68 -2.46 11.01
C THR A 131 -7.18 -1.03 10.92
N SER A 132 -8.30 -0.89 10.24
CA SER A 132 -9.18 0.27 10.39
C SER A 132 -9.62 0.35 11.85
N SER A 133 -8.85 1.06 12.66
CA SER A 133 -9.33 1.65 13.89
C SER A 133 -8.67 3.01 13.99
N LYS A 134 -9.48 4.05 13.78
CA LYS A 134 -9.12 5.42 14.12
C LYS A 134 -8.67 5.41 15.58
N VAL A 135 -7.35 5.46 15.83
CA VAL A 135 -6.85 5.88 17.13
C VAL A 135 -7.11 7.37 17.20
N VAL A 136 -8.27 7.72 17.76
CA VAL A 136 -8.56 9.08 18.21
C VAL A 136 -7.46 9.44 19.23
N PRO A 137 -6.73 10.54 19.04
CA PRO A 137 -5.77 10.97 20.05
C PRO A 137 -6.56 11.44 21.27
N SER A 138 -6.62 10.59 22.28
CA SER A 138 -7.06 10.96 23.63
C SER A 138 -6.06 11.94 24.22
N GLY A 139 -6.31 13.23 24.03
CA GLY A 139 -5.76 14.27 24.90
C GLY A 139 -6.43 14.21 26.27
N GLY A 140 -5.63 14.36 27.33
CA GLY A 140 -6.05 14.36 28.74
C GLY A 140 -5.26 13.31 29.50
N ALA A 141 -4.12 13.65 30.11
CA ALA A 141 -4.04 14.33 31.41
C ALA A 141 -4.71 13.52 32.54
N ASP A 142 -3.86 13.15 33.49
CA ASP A 142 -4.17 12.94 34.91
C ASP A 142 -4.93 11.67 35.34
N SER A 143 -4.14 10.77 35.92
CA SER A 143 -4.26 10.34 37.33
C SER A 143 -5.65 10.43 37.98
N GLY A 144 -6.21 9.27 38.32
CA GLY A 144 -7.28 9.20 39.31
C GLY A 144 -8.15 7.97 39.18
N SER A 145 -7.94 7.04 40.11
CA SER A 145 -8.89 6.02 40.58
C SER A 145 -10.38 6.31 40.30
N VAL A 146 -11.13 5.28 39.88
CA VAL A 146 -12.35 4.77 40.55
C VAL A 146 -12.91 3.59 39.72
N LEU A 147 -12.86 2.40 40.32
CA LEU A 147 -13.73 1.25 39.99
C LEU A 147 -15.20 1.63 40.24
N PRO A 148 -16.17 1.10 39.46
CA PRO A 148 -16.85 -0.09 39.98
C PRO A 148 -17.32 -1.10 38.91
N SER A 149 -17.38 -2.37 39.33
CA SER A 149 -18.15 -3.48 38.74
C SER A 149 -19.63 -3.43 39.23
N PRO A 150 -20.48 -4.45 39.00
CA PRO A 150 -21.20 -4.85 37.78
C PRO A 150 -22.76 -4.81 37.99
N GLN A 151 -23.54 -5.23 36.98
CA GLN A 151 -25.03 -5.35 36.89
C GLN A 151 -25.71 -4.13 36.23
N GLU A 152 -26.65 -4.21 35.29
CA GLU A 152 -27.67 -5.21 35.02
C GLU A 152 -27.89 -5.48 33.52
N MET A 153 -28.29 -6.73 33.26
CA MET A 153 -28.81 -7.26 32.02
C MET A 153 -30.30 -6.88 31.89
N LYS A 154 -30.70 -6.18 30.81
CA LYS A 154 -32.11 -6.20 30.36
C LYS A 154 -32.21 -6.04 28.83
N LEU A 155 -32.53 -7.16 28.20
CA LEU A 155 -32.90 -7.37 26.80
C LEU A 155 -34.37 -6.94 26.55
N PRO A 156 -34.87 -6.95 25.29
CA PRO A 156 -35.24 -5.78 24.48
C PRO A 156 -36.76 -5.50 24.50
N ASN A 157 -37.21 -4.36 23.95
CA ASN A 157 -38.63 -4.23 23.58
C ASN A 157 -38.83 -3.66 22.17
N LYS A 158 -39.74 -4.35 21.49
CA LYS A 158 -40.17 -4.35 20.11
C LYS A 158 -41.43 -3.48 20.02
N ASN A 159 -41.64 -2.81 18.89
CA ASN A 159 -42.89 -2.12 18.49
C ASN A 159 -43.16 -0.80 19.27
N GLN A 160 -43.54 0.33 18.66
CA GLN A 160 -44.42 0.55 17.51
C GLN A 160 -44.13 1.90 16.81
N PRO A 161 -44.62 2.04 15.56
CA PRO A 161 -44.65 3.28 14.80
C PRO A 161 -45.92 4.10 15.07
N LYS A 162 -45.84 5.41 14.84
CA LYS A 162 -46.78 6.24 14.05
C LYS A 162 -46.23 7.67 13.96
#